data_AF-A0A6I5X5J4-F1
#
_entry.id   AF-A0A6I5X5J4-F1
#
_cell.length_a   1.000
_cell.length_b   1.000
_cell.length_c   1.000
_cell.angle_alpha   90.00
_cell.angle_beta   90.00
_cell.angle_gamma   90.00
#
_symmetry.space_group_name_H-M   'P 1'
#
loop_
_entity.id
_entity.type
_entity.pdbx_description
1 polymer ?
#
loop_
_entity_poly.entity_id
_entity_poly.type
_entity_poly.pdbx_seq_one_letter_code
_entity_poly.pdbx_strand_id
1 'polypeptide(L)'
;MAREFSKVGVIGLGTMGAGIVEVFARNGITVVAVEVDDAAVEKGRGVLEHSTGRAVARGKLTEEDQAALHSRVQFTSSMDELADCELVVEAVPEHLDLKKDIFGKLDAIVGPDAILATNTSSLSVTEIAVATGNPKRVVGMHFFNPAPVLQFVEVIRTVVTEDEVFEDVKALALRLDKQPVIVGDKAGFIANALLFGYLNHAVSMFETKYATREDIDAAMRLGCGYPMGPLALMDLIGLDTAYEILDTMYKQGRDRLHAPSPVLKQLVSAGLKGRKSGRGFYTYAEPGSSQVVADALTPSPEGEAGAQLRSVRTVGVVGSGTMATGIIEVFAKAGYDVVYVTRSQAKVDAVTAAIRKSLEKAVQRGKLSEDARNDALGHLTGTTSLDDLRDADLVVEAVVEDLAVKKALFENLDEICRPGAILATTTSSLPVVECAAATSRPQDVIGMHFFNPAQIMKLVEVVHTVSTAPDVVATTQDLCAKIGKHAVTCGDRSGFIVNALLFPYLNDAVKMLEANYATADAIDTAMKTGCGLPMGPFELLDVVGLDVSLAIQRELYLEFRERGFAPAPLLEHLVTAGYLGRKSGRGFRTYA
;
A
#
# COMPACT_ATOMS: atom_id res chain seq x y z
N MET A 1 -11.33 30.83 -22.45
CA MET A 1 -10.92 31.20 -21.08
C MET A 1 -11.79 30.38 -20.16
N ALA A 2 -11.21 29.73 -19.15
CA ALA A 2 -12.01 28.96 -18.20
C ALA A 2 -12.99 29.86 -17.46
N ARG A 3 -14.19 29.35 -17.17
CA ARG A 3 -15.22 30.04 -16.40
C ARG A 3 -14.69 30.46 -15.02
N GLU A 4 -15.05 31.66 -14.59
CA GLU A 4 -14.77 32.11 -13.24
C GLU A 4 -15.87 31.63 -12.29
N PHE A 5 -15.48 31.07 -11.14
CA PHE A 5 -16.40 30.68 -10.08
C PHE A 5 -16.20 31.64 -8.89
N SER A 6 -17.23 32.43 -8.60
CA SER A 6 -17.29 33.42 -7.53
C SER A 6 -18.24 33.00 -6.41
N LYS A 7 -19.30 32.24 -6.73
CA LYS A 7 -20.29 31.71 -5.78
C LYS A 7 -20.53 30.21 -6.01
N VAL A 8 -20.27 29.40 -4.99
CA VAL A 8 -20.36 27.93 -5.02
C VAL A 8 -21.32 27.42 -3.95
N GLY A 9 -22.14 26.43 -4.28
CA GLY A 9 -22.96 25.70 -3.33
C GLY A 9 -22.25 24.45 -2.82
N VAL A 10 -22.43 24.10 -1.55
CA VAL A 10 -22.02 22.79 -1.01
C VAL A 10 -23.18 22.19 -0.23
N ILE A 11 -23.57 20.96 -0.56
CA ILE A 11 -24.70 20.27 0.08
C ILE A 11 -24.21 19.11 0.93
N GLY A 12 -24.70 19.04 2.17
CA GLY A 12 -24.29 18.07 3.17
C GLY A 12 -23.04 18.54 3.89
N LEU A 13 -23.14 18.84 5.18
CA LEU A 13 -22.07 19.48 5.97
C LEU A 13 -21.46 18.51 6.98
N GLY A 14 -21.37 17.24 6.60
CA GLY A 14 -20.54 16.26 7.28
C GLY A 14 -19.04 16.59 7.18
N THR A 15 -18.19 15.65 7.59
CA THR A 15 -16.73 15.85 7.59
C THR A 15 -16.18 16.30 6.23
N MET A 16 -16.64 15.69 5.14
CA MET A 16 -16.19 16.05 3.79
C MET A 16 -16.75 17.39 3.34
N GLY A 17 -18.06 17.60 3.43
CA GLY A 17 -18.69 18.85 2.99
C GLY A 17 -18.18 20.07 3.72
N ALA A 18 -18.02 20.03 5.05
CA ALA A 18 -17.42 21.12 5.80
C ALA A 18 -15.95 21.39 5.39
N GLY A 19 -15.18 20.34 5.08
CA GLY A 19 -13.83 20.48 4.53
C GLY A 19 -13.81 21.08 3.13
N ILE A 20 -14.79 20.77 2.29
CA ILE A 20 -14.96 21.34 0.94
C ILE A 20 -15.34 22.82 1.05
N VAL A 21 -16.27 23.18 1.94
CA VAL A 21 -16.60 24.57 2.28
C VAL A 21 -15.33 25.33 2.69
N GLU A 22 -14.51 24.77 3.58
CA GLU A 22 -13.24 25.37 3.99
C GLU A 22 -12.31 25.62 2.78
N VAL A 23 -12.16 24.63 1.89
CA VAL A 23 -11.30 24.74 0.70
C VAL A 23 -11.75 25.89 -0.21
N PHE A 24 -13.04 26.00 -0.51
CA PHE A 24 -13.57 27.08 -1.35
C PHE A 24 -13.43 28.45 -0.67
N ALA A 25 -13.89 28.58 0.58
CA ALA A 25 -13.89 29.85 1.30
C ALA A 25 -12.48 30.39 1.59
N ARG A 26 -11.51 29.49 1.81
CA ARG A 26 -10.09 29.84 1.97
C ARG A 26 -9.47 30.41 0.69
N ASN A 27 -9.97 30.00 -0.47
CA ASN A 27 -9.55 30.49 -1.78
C ASN A 27 -10.38 31.69 -2.29
N GLY A 28 -11.06 32.39 -1.38
CA GLY A 28 -11.77 33.64 -1.67
C GLY A 28 -13.11 33.47 -2.39
N ILE A 29 -13.64 32.24 -2.48
CA ILE A 29 -14.92 31.95 -3.13
C ILE A 29 -16.05 32.05 -2.09
N THR A 30 -17.17 32.66 -2.46
CA THR A 30 -18.37 32.72 -1.61
C THR A 30 -19.05 31.36 -1.63
N VAL A 31 -19.42 30.84 -0.45
CA VAL A 31 -19.99 29.49 -0.32
C VAL A 31 -21.38 29.54 0.30
N VAL A 32 -22.35 28.90 -0.35
CA VAL A 32 -23.66 28.60 0.23
C VAL A 32 -23.64 27.14 0.72
N ALA A 33 -23.58 26.97 2.04
CA ALA A 33 -23.47 25.69 2.72
C ALA A 33 -24.86 25.22 3.18
N VAL A 34 -25.34 24.13 2.58
CA VAL A 34 -26.72 23.63 2.76
C VAL A 34 -26.74 22.32 3.54
N GLU A 35 -27.64 22.22 4.51
CA GLU A 35 -27.98 20.97 5.22
C GLU A 35 -29.50 20.75 5.26
N VAL A 36 -29.92 19.55 5.67
CA VAL A 36 -31.32 19.12 5.68
C VAL A 36 -32.20 19.90 6.66
N ASP A 37 -31.63 20.40 7.76
CA ASP A 37 -32.30 21.19 8.77
C ASP A 37 -31.33 22.10 9.53
N ASP A 38 -31.87 23.06 10.29
CA ASP A 38 -31.07 24.04 11.04
C ASP A 38 -30.15 23.41 12.10
N ALA A 39 -30.54 22.25 12.67
CA ALA A 39 -29.70 21.56 13.64
C ALA A 39 -28.46 20.93 12.99
N ALA A 40 -28.63 20.34 11.80
CA ALA A 40 -27.54 19.82 10.97
C ALA A 40 -26.65 20.96 10.44
N VAL A 41 -27.23 22.11 10.07
CA VAL A 41 -26.50 23.32 9.71
C VAL A 41 -25.55 23.75 10.83
N GLU A 42 -26.06 23.89 12.07
CA GLU A 42 -25.22 24.31 13.20
C GLU A 42 -24.14 23.28 13.55
N LYS A 43 -24.43 21.98 13.40
CA LYS A 43 -23.42 20.93 13.52
C LYS A 43 -22.31 21.09 12.47
N GLY A 44 -22.68 21.32 11.21
CA GLY A 44 -21.75 21.53 10.10
C GLY A 44 -20.88 22.77 10.30
N ARG A 45 -21.48 23.88 10.76
CA ARG A 45 -20.77 25.10 11.17
C ARG A 45 -19.72 24.79 12.23
N GLY A 46 -20.10 24.04 13.27
CA GLY A 46 -19.17 23.63 14.33
C GLY A 46 -17.99 22.79 13.83
N VAL A 47 -18.17 21.95 12.80
CA VAL A 47 -17.06 21.19 12.18
C VAL A 47 -16.08 22.14 11.49
N LEU A 48 -16.57 23.13 10.73
CA LEU A 48 -15.74 24.14 10.08
C LEU A 48 -14.99 25.01 11.09
N GLU A 49 -15.68 25.49 12.13
CA GLU A 49 -15.08 26.28 13.21
C GLU A 49 -14.00 25.50 13.96
N HIS A 50 -14.25 24.22 14.27
CA HIS A 50 -13.25 23.38 14.91
C HIS A 50 -12.04 23.14 14.02
N SER A 51 -12.24 22.88 12.73
CA SER A 51 -11.16 22.67 11.76
C SER A 51 -10.27 23.91 11.64
N THR A 52 -10.88 25.06 11.36
CA THR A 52 -10.18 26.35 11.21
C THR A 52 -9.54 26.80 12.53
N GLY A 53 -10.18 26.58 13.68
CA GLY A 53 -9.62 26.87 15.00
C GLY A 53 -8.35 26.05 15.29
N ARG A 54 -8.33 24.76 14.91
CA ARG A 54 -7.10 23.95 14.98
C ARG A 54 -6.02 24.45 14.03
N ALA A 55 -6.38 24.95 12.84
CA ALA A 55 -5.42 25.54 11.91
C ALA A 55 -4.79 26.81 12.49
N VAL A 56 -5.57 27.68 13.13
CA VAL A 56 -5.09 28.88 13.85
C VAL A 56 -4.19 28.50 15.00
N ALA A 57 -4.61 27.56 15.87
CA ALA A 57 -3.81 27.11 17.00
C ALA A 57 -2.45 26.50 16.59
N ARG A 58 -2.37 25.97 15.35
CA ARG A 58 -1.13 25.41 14.76
C ARG A 58 -0.35 26.42 13.92
N GLY A 59 -0.76 27.70 13.88
CA GLY A 59 -0.12 28.75 13.08
C GLY A 59 -0.24 28.56 11.57
N LYS A 60 -1.18 27.73 11.10
CA LYS A 60 -1.44 27.48 9.67
C LYS A 60 -2.46 28.44 9.05
N LEU A 61 -3.12 29.26 9.87
CA LEU A 61 -4.12 30.25 9.49
C LEU A 61 -4.06 31.39 10.51
N THR A 62 -4.23 32.64 10.08
CA THR A 62 -4.34 33.77 11.02
C THR A 62 -5.79 33.93 11.51
N GLU A 63 -6.01 34.62 12.64
CA GLU A 63 -7.37 34.93 13.11
C GLU A 63 -8.13 35.82 12.12
N GLU A 64 -7.43 36.74 11.45
CA GLU A 64 -8.00 37.60 10.40
C GLU A 64 -8.44 36.77 9.18
N ASP A 65 -7.57 35.87 8.69
CA ASP A 65 -7.91 34.99 7.59
C ASP A 65 -9.06 34.04 7.94
N GLN A 66 -9.13 33.58 9.19
CA GLN A 66 -10.23 32.76 9.69
C GLN A 66 -11.55 33.54 9.67
N ALA A 67 -11.56 34.77 10.18
CA ALA A 67 -12.75 35.63 10.16
C ALA A 67 -13.21 35.92 8.72
N ALA A 68 -12.26 36.24 7.82
CA ALA A 68 -12.54 36.46 6.42
C ALA A 68 -13.10 35.20 5.73
N LEU A 69 -12.59 34.01 6.05
CA LEU A 69 -13.12 32.73 5.57
C LEU A 69 -14.58 32.57 6.01
N HIS A 70 -14.86 32.71 7.30
CA HIS A 70 -16.22 32.54 7.84
C HIS A 70 -17.21 33.54 7.24
N SER A 71 -16.78 34.79 6.99
CA SER A 71 -17.65 35.80 6.36
C SER A 71 -18.07 35.48 4.92
N ARG A 72 -17.37 34.55 4.25
CA ARG A 72 -17.70 34.10 2.90
C ARG A 72 -18.69 32.93 2.89
N VAL A 73 -19.05 32.38 4.06
CA VAL A 73 -19.91 31.20 4.15
C VAL A 73 -21.31 31.59 4.64
N GLN A 74 -22.29 31.46 3.75
CA GLN A 74 -23.72 31.51 4.10
C GLN A 74 -24.17 30.09 4.44
N PHE A 75 -24.65 29.89 5.66
CA PHE A 75 -25.22 28.62 6.12
C PHE A 75 -26.74 28.67 6.04
N THR A 76 -27.37 27.64 5.50
CA THR A 76 -28.82 27.59 5.30
C THR A 76 -29.34 26.16 5.27
N SER A 77 -30.62 25.98 5.59
CA SER A 77 -31.37 24.72 5.41
C SER A 77 -32.21 24.70 4.13
N SER A 78 -32.19 25.79 3.34
CA SER A 78 -32.95 25.92 2.10
C SER A 78 -32.06 25.72 0.88
N MET A 79 -32.42 24.77 0.01
CA MET A 79 -31.77 24.60 -1.29
C MET A 79 -32.04 25.75 -2.25
N ASP A 80 -33.11 26.53 -2.07
CA ASP A 80 -33.45 27.65 -2.96
C ASP A 80 -32.38 28.76 -2.97
N GLU A 81 -31.60 28.87 -1.89
CA GLU A 81 -30.46 29.79 -1.79
C GLU A 81 -29.30 29.44 -2.74
N LEU A 82 -29.35 28.27 -3.38
CA LEU A 82 -28.39 27.82 -4.39
C LEU A 82 -28.67 28.38 -5.80
N ALA A 83 -29.80 29.06 -6.02
CA ALA A 83 -30.24 29.48 -7.36
C ALA A 83 -29.17 30.27 -8.15
N ASP A 84 -28.40 31.12 -7.45
CA ASP A 84 -27.34 31.96 -8.03
C ASP A 84 -25.94 31.32 -7.99
N CYS A 85 -25.81 30.05 -7.58
CA CYS A 85 -24.52 29.37 -7.55
C CYS A 85 -24.09 28.93 -8.96
N GLU A 86 -22.83 29.17 -9.30
CA GLU A 86 -22.25 28.82 -10.61
C GLU A 86 -21.77 27.35 -10.66
N LEU A 87 -21.50 26.79 -9.49
CA LEU A 87 -21.16 25.39 -9.25
C LEU A 87 -21.84 24.96 -7.94
N VAL A 88 -22.38 23.74 -7.89
CA VAL A 88 -22.82 23.10 -6.64
C VAL A 88 -22.10 21.77 -6.46
N VAL A 89 -21.47 21.56 -5.30
CA VAL A 89 -20.80 20.31 -4.93
C VAL A 89 -21.62 19.56 -3.88
N GLU A 90 -22.11 18.38 -4.25
CA GLU A 90 -22.88 17.50 -3.37
C GLU A 90 -21.94 16.56 -2.58
N ALA A 91 -22.10 16.52 -1.25
CA ALA A 91 -21.32 15.70 -0.31
C ALA A 91 -22.20 15.07 0.80
N VAL A 92 -23.38 14.57 0.42
CA VAL A 92 -24.34 13.86 1.27
C VAL A 92 -24.03 12.35 1.35
N PRO A 93 -24.73 11.56 2.20
CA PRO A 93 -24.52 10.13 2.33
C PRO A 93 -24.52 9.36 0.99
N GLU A 94 -23.77 8.26 0.95
CA GLU A 94 -23.48 7.48 -0.27
C GLU A 94 -24.67 6.58 -0.69
N HIS A 95 -25.83 7.19 -0.91
CA HIS A 95 -27.05 6.54 -1.40
C HIS A 95 -27.42 7.07 -2.77
N LEU A 96 -27.46 6.18 -3.77
CA LEU A 96 -27.72 6.54 -5.16
C LEU A 96 -29.06 7.26 -5.35
N ASP A 97 -30.14 6.73 -4.78
CA ASP A 97 -31.49 7.32 -4.93
C ASP A 97 -31.58 8.72 -4.31
N LEU A 98 -30.93 8.91 -3.16
CA LEU A 98 -30.83 10.22 -2.51
C LEU A 98 -30.09 11.23 -3.39
N LYS A 99 -28.94 10.83 -3.95
CA LYS A 99 -28.17 11.71 -4.85
C LYS A 99 -28.95 12.03 -6.12
N LYS A 100 -29.65 11.05 -6.71
CA LYS A 100 -30.54 11.30 -7.87
C LYS A 100 -31.64 12.30 -7.55
N ASP A 101 -32.31 12.18 -6.39
CA ASP A 101 -33.33 13.14 -5.94
C ASP A 101 -32.75 14.56 -5.75
N ILE A 102 -31.58 14.67 -5.10
CA ILE A 102 -30.90 15.96 -4.91
C ILE A 102 -30.52 16.59 -6.26
N PHE A 103 -29.92 15.82 -7.18
CA PHE A 103 -29.53 16.33 -8.49
C PHE A 103 -30.73 16.75 -9.34
N GLY A 104 -31.83 16.01 -9.29
CA GLY A 104 -33.07 16.41 -9.96
C GLY A 104 -33.65 17.71 -9.42
N LYS A 105 -33.62 17.91 -8.09
CA LYS A 105 -34.02 19.18 -7.45
C LYS A 105 -33.09 20.32 -7.82
N LEU A 106 -31.78 20.09 -7.77
CA LEU A 106 -30.79 21.11 -8.15
C LEU A 106 -30.98 21.57 -9.58
N ASP A 107 -31.26 20.64 -10.49
CA ASP A 107 -31.46 20.98 -11.89
C ASP A 107 -32.62 21.96 -12.14
N ALA A 108 -33.63 21.94 -11.27
CA ALA A 108 -34.75 22.88 -11.29
C ALA A 108 -34.48 24.21 -10.56
N ILE A 109 -33.49 24.25 -9.65
CA ILE A 109 -33.20 25.40 -8.78
C ILE A 109 -32.11 26.30 -9.38
N VAL A 110 -31.00 25.71 -9.80
CA VAL A 110 -29.83 26.48 -10.25
C VAL A 110 -30.00 26.97 -11.69
N GLY A 111 -29.32 28.07 -12.04
CA GLY A 111 -29.32 28.57 -13.42
C GLY A 111 -28.92 27.51 -14.46
N PRO A 112 -29.37 27.61 -15.72
CA PRO A 112 -29.20 26.56 -16.75
C PRO A 112 -27.74 26.25 -17.09
N ASP A 113 -26.85 27.21 -16.88
CA ASP A 113 -25.42 27.06 -17.15
C ASP A 113 -24.63 26.56 -15.94
N ALA A 114 -25.20 26.54 -14.72
CA ALA A 114 -24.50 26.13 -13.51
C ALA A 114 -24.02 24.67 -13.58
N ILE A 115 -22.82 24.40 -13.06
CA ILE A 115 -22.22 23.06 -13.04
C ILE A 115 -22.68 22.32 -11.79
N LEU A 116 -23.01 21.03 -11.93
CA LEU A 116 -23.38 20.17 -10.82
C LEU A 116 -22.30 19.13 -10.60
N ALA A 117 -21.64 19.18 -9.44
CA ALA A 117 -20.58 18.26 -9.08
C ALA A 117 -20.99 17.37 -7.91
N THR A 118 -20.55 16.11 -7.92
CA THR A 118 -20.69 15.20 -6.77
C THR A 118 -19.31 14.83 -6.21
N ASN A 119 -19.19 14.81 -4.89
CA ASN A 119 -18.06 14.29 -4.14
C ASN A 119 -18.19 12.78 -3.84
N THR A 120 -19.12 12.07 -4.51
CA THR A 120 -19.24 10.60 -4.41
C THR A 120 -17.88 9.93 -4.51
N SER A 121 -17.66 8.88 -3.72
CA SER A 121 -16.38 8.14 -3.66
C SER A 121 -16.44 6.82 -4.42
N SER A 122 -17.64 6.34 -4.73
CA SER A 122 -17.86 4.98 -5.23
C SER A 122 -19.08 4.81 -6.16
N LEU A 123 -20.02 5.76 -6.17
CA LEU A 123 -21.19 5.70 -7.09
C LEU A 123 -20.86 6.22 -8.48
N SER A 124 -21.52 5.67 -9.50
CA SER A 124 -21.40 6.16 -10.88
C SER A 124 -21.93 7.58 -10.99
N VAL A 125 -21.06 8.47 -11.47
CA VAL A 125 -21.42 9.87 -11.76
C VAL A 125 -22.40 9.93 -12.93
N THR A 126 -22.28 9.01 -13.90
CA THR A 126 -23.21 8.89 -15.04
C THR A 126 -24.63 8.56 -14.56
N GLU A 127 -24.78 7.63 -13.61
CA GLU A 127 -26.10 7.32 -13.05
C GLU A 127 -26.72 8.49 -12.28
N ILE A 128 -25.90 9.31 -11.62
CA ILE A 128 -26.37 10.53 -10.95
C ILE A 128 -26.75 11.59 -12.01
N ALA A 129 -25.93 11.74 -13.06
CA ALA A 129 -26.12 12.73 -14.11
C ALA A 129 -27.45 12.57 -14.85
N VAL A 130 -27.88 11.34 -15.15
CA VAL A 130 -29.13 11.09 -15.88
C VAL A 130 -30.40 11.42 -15.08
N ALA A 131 -30.29 11.77 -13.79
CA ALA A 131 -31.41 12.30 -13.01
C ALA A 131 -31.69 13.79 -13.32
N THR A 132 -30.81 14.47 -14.06
CA THR A 132 -30.98 15.86 -14.49
C THR A 132 -31.49 15.94 -15.94
N GLY A 133 -32.13 17.05 -16.29
CA GLY A 133 -32.54 17.38 -17.65
C GLY A 133 -31.36 17.77 -18.55
N ASN A 134 -30.24 18.23 -17.98
CA ASN A 134 -28.99 18.48 -18.70
C ASN A 134 -27.80 17.71 -18.08
N PRO A 135 -27.62 16.43 -18.39
CA PRO A 135 -26.56 15.61 -17.81
C PRO A 135 -25.14 16.06 -18.22
N LYS A 136 -25.00 16.87 -19.27
CA LYS A 136 -23.70 17.30 -19.80
C LYS A 136 -22.95 18.27 -18.88
N ARG A 137 -23.66 18.95 -17.99
CA ARG A 137 -23.11 19.86 -16.97
C ARG A 137 -22.78 19.17 -15.64
N VAL A 138 -22.93 17.85 -15.60
CA VAL A 138 -22.64 17.04 -14.40
C VAL A 138 -21.24 16.44 -14.49
N VAL A 139 -20.53 16.49 -13.37
CA VAL A 139 -19.12 16.06 -13.24
C VAL A 139 -18.88 15.49 -11.85
N GLY A 140 -17.88 14.64 -11.68
CA GLY A 140 -17.42 14.28 -10.34
C GLY A 140 -16.28 15.20 -9.91
N MET A 141 -16.29 15.61 -8.64
CA MET A 141 -15.22 16.37 -8.01
C MET A 141 -14.94 15.76 -6.64
N HIS A 142 -14.17 14.68 -6.63
CA HIS A 142 -13.94 13.85 -5.46
C HIS A 142 -12.71 14.31 -4.68
N PHE A 143 -12.97 14.94 -3.54
CA PHE A 143 -11.98 15.33 -2.54
C PHE A 143 -11.71 14.19 -1.58
N PHE A 144 -10.51 14.20 -1.00
CA PHE A 144 -10.08 13.16 -0.06
C PHE A 144 -10.01 13.72 1.36
N ASN A 145 -10.31 12.88 2.36
CA ASN A 145 -10.31 13.29 3.76
C ASN A 145 -8.89 13.35 4.36
N PRO A 146 -8.46 14.46 4.99
CA PRO A 146 -9.15 15.76 5.11
C PRO A 146 -8.97 16.67 3.88
N ALA A 147 -10.08 17.18 3.35
CA ALA A 147 -10.10 17.96 2.11
C ALA A 147 -9.19 19.22 2.13
N PRO A 148 -9.08 19.98 3.24
CA PRO A 148 -8.16 21.12 3.30
C PRO A 148 -6.68 20.74 3.26
N VAL A 149 -6.33 19.51 3.64
CA VAL A 149 -4.94 19.06 3.81
C VAL A 149 -4.42 18.34 2.57
N LEU A 150 -5.23 17.47 1.97
CA LEU A 150 -4.79 16.67 0.82
C LEU A 150 -4.72 17.52 -0.45
N GLN A 151 -3.66 17.36 -1.23
CA GLN A 151 -3.28 18.29 -2.30
C GLN A 151 -3.83 17.91 -3.69
N PHE A 152 -4.83 17.04 -3.77
CA PHE A 152 -5.36 16.59 -5.05
C PHE A 152 -6.88 16.40 -4.98
N VAL A 153 -7.50 16.36 -6.15
CA VAL A 153 -8.93 16.09 -6.34
C VAL A 153 -9.07 15.22 -7.59
N GLU A 154 -9.86 14.16 -7.52
CA GLU A 154 -10.22 13.40 -8.71
C GLU A 154 -11.32 14.16 -9.46
N VAL A 155 -11.08 14.51 -10.72
CA VAL A 155 -12.06 15.13 -11.60
C VAL A 155 -12.58 14.05 -12.53
N ILE A 156 -13.86 13.67 -12.33
CA ILE A 156 -14.45 12.50 -12.97
C ILE A 156 -15.29 12.93 -14.16
N ARG A 157 -14.86 12.47 -15.33
CA ARG A 157 -15.57 12.70 -16.58
C ARG A 157 -16.53 11.55 -16.88
N THR A 158 -17.80 11.87 -17.07
CA THR A 158 -18.77 10.90 -17.60
C THR A 158 -18.68 10.84 -19.13
N VAL A 159 -19.33 9.84 -19.73
CA VAL A 159 -19.44 9.74 -21.19
C VAL A 159 -20.23 10.88 -21.85
N VAL A 160 -20.97 11.67 -21.06
CA VAL A 160 -21.79 12.80 -21.55
C VAL A 160 -21.32 14.18 -21.07
N THR A 161 -20.38 14.25 -20.11
CA THR A 161 -19.86 15.53 -19.59
C THR A 161 -19.21 16.33 -20.73
N GLU A 162 -19.63 17.59 -20.88
CA GLU A 162 -19.09 18.50 -21.89
C GLU A 162 -17.62 18.87 -21.61
N ASP A 163 -16.83 19.05 -22.67
CA ASP A 163 -15.40 19.36 -22.56
C ASP A 163 -15.16 20.68 -21.80
N GLU A 164 -16.02 21.69 -22.03
CA GLU A 164 -15.91 22.99 -21.36
C GLU A 164 -16.15 22.87 -19.85
N VAL A 165 -17.19 22.15 -19.43
CA VAL A 165 -17.50 21.85 -18.02
C VAL A 165 -16.31 21.16 -17.35
N PHE A 166 -15.73 20.18 -18.03
CA PHE A 166 -14.58 19.44 -17.52
C PHE A 166 -13.33 20.31 -17.36
N GLU A 167 -12.99 21.12 -18.38
CA GLU A 167 -11.84 22.02 -18.32
C GLU A 167 -12.03 23.16 -17.31
N ASP A 168 -13.26 23.66 -17.13
CA ASP A 168 -13.59 24.65 -16.11
C ASP A 168 -13.36 24.12 -14.69
N VAL A 169 -13.81 22.90 -14.38
CA VAL A 169 -13.62 22.27 -13.06
C VAL A 169 -12.16 21.93 -12.81
N LYS A 170 -11.43 21.51 -13.85
CA LYS A 170 -9.98 21.28 -13.77
C LYS A 170 -9.21 22.58 -13.50
N ALA A 171 -9.57 23.68 -14.15
CA ALA A 171 -8.99 24.99 -13.89
C ALA A 171 -9.33 25.48 -12.46
N LEU A 172 -10.56 25.23 -12.00
CA LEU A 172 -10.98 25.51 -10.64
C LEU A 172 -10.18 24.70 -9.61
N ALA A 173 -9.95 23.41 -9.83
CA ALA A 173 -9.13 22.57 -8.94
C ALA A 173 -7.73 23.17 -8.74
N LEU A 174 -7.09 23.62 -9.83
CA LEU A 174 -5.79 24.31 -9.76
C LEU A 174 -5.87 25.61 -8.96
N ARG A 175 -6.93 26.40 -9.13
CA ARG A 175 -7.18 27.63 -8.36
C ARG A 175 -7.37 27.35 -6.86
N LEU A 176 -7.86 26.17 -6.50
CA LEU A 176 -8.04 25.73 -5.11
C LEU A 176 -6.76 25.16 -4.48
N ASP A 177 -5.60 25.35 -5.12
CA ASP A 177 -4.32 24.74 -4.76
C ASP A 177 -4.39 23.19 -4.71
N LYS A 178 -5.22 22.59 -5.57
CA LYS A 178 -5.32 21.14 -5.75
C LYS A 178 -4.75 20.71 -7.09
N GLN A 179 -4.09 19.56 -7.10
CA GLN A 179 -3.69 18.87 -8.32
C GLN A 179 -4.87 18.06 -8.86
N PRO A 180 -5.44 18.38 -10.03
CA PRO A 180 -6.50 17.58 -10.62
C PRO A 180 -5.95 16.26 -11.13
N VAL A 181 -6.56 15.16 -10.71
CA VAL A 181 -6.32 13.81 -11.23
C VAL A 181 -7.50 13.44 -12.13
N ILE A 182 -7.24 13.25 -13.41
CA ILE A 182 -8.29 13.01 -14.42
C ILE A 182 -8.62 11.52 -14.46
N VAL A 183 -9.92 11.21 -14.34
CA VAL A 183 -10.41 9.83 -14.38
C VAL A 183 -11.77 9.75 -15.07
N GLY A 184 -12.02 8.65 -15.78
CA GLY A 184 -13.34 8.31 -16.31
C GLY A 184 -14.25 7.71 -15.23
N ASP A 185 -15.57 7.83 -15.43
CA ASP A 185 -16.55 7.31 -14.48
C ASP A 185 -16.49 5.78 -14.31
N LYS A 186 -16.01 5.34 -13.15
CA LYS A 186 -15.95 3.93 -12.74
C LYS A 186 -15.96 3.83 -11.21
N ALA A 187 -16.56 2.76 -10.69
CA ALA A 187 -16.60 2.44 -9.27
C ALA A 187 -15.21 2.60 -8.59
N GLY A 188 -15.13 3.47 -7.58
CA GLY A 188 -13.91 3.70 -6.80
C GLY A 188 -12.80 4.47 -7.53
N PHE A 189 -13.07 4.96 -8.74
CA PHE A 189 -12.16 5.78 -9.55
C PHE A 189 -10.74 5.18 -9.65
N ILE A 190 -9.72 5.89 -9.17
CA ILE A 190 -8.34 5.40 -9.11
C ILE A 190 -8.02 4.95 -7.69
N ALA A 191 -8.03 5.88 -6.74
CA ALA A 191 -7.43 5.64 -5.43
C ALA A 191 -8.19 4.57 -4.64
N ASN A 192 -9.52 4.66 -4.56
CA ASN A 192 -10.32 3.68 -3.81
C ASN A 192 -10.31 2.30 -4.48
N ALA A 193 -10.37 2.28 -5.81
CA ALA A 193 -10.30 1.04 -6.60
C ALA A 193 -9.07 0.19 -6.27
N LEU A 194 -7.90 0.82 -6.18
CA LEU A 194 -6.65 0.13 -5.85
C LEU A 194 -6.47 -0.07 -4.35
N LEU A 195 -6.71 0.97 -3.54
CA LEU A 195 -6.44 0.95 -2.11
C LEU A 195 -7.30 -0.10 -1.39
N PHE A 196 -8.62 -0.10 -1.62
CA PHE A 196 -9.51 -0.98 -0.87
C PHE A 196 -9.40 -2.44 -1.28
N GLY A 197 -9.05 -2.75 -2.53
CA GLY A 197 -8.70 -4.11 -2.93
C GLY A 197 -7.48 -4.65 -2.16
N TYR A 198 -6.42 -3.84 -2.07
CA TYR A 198 -5.23 -4.14 -1.28
C TYR A 198 -5.55 -4.30 0.22
N LEU A 199 -6.28 -3.36 0.81
CA LEU A 199 -6.62 -3.38 2.23
C LEU A 199 -7.50 -4.59 2.57
N ASN A 200 -8.50 -4.90 1.74
CA ASN A 200 -9.36 -6.05 1.95
C ASN A 200 -8.60 -7.37 1.81
N HIS A 201 -7.61 -7.45 0.91
CA HIS A 201 -6.73 -8.62 0.84
C HIS A 201 -5.91 -8.80 2.13
N ALA A 202 -5.38 -7.72 2.72
CA ALA A 202 -4.68 -7.79 4.01
C ALA A 202 -5.62 -8.24 5.15
N VAL A 203 -6.89 -7.79 5.13
CA VAL A 203 -7.91 -8.25 6.07
C VAL A 203 -8.17 -9.75 5.92
N SER A 204 -8.28 -10.27 4.69
CA SER A 204 -8.44 -11.71 4.44
C SER A 204 -7.25 -12.53 4.99
N MET A 205 -6.02 -12.03 4.86
CA MET A 205 -4.84 -12.67 5.45
C MET A 205 -4.93 -12.73 6.97
N PHE A 206 -5.40 -11.66 7.62
CA PHE A 206 -5.63 -11.65 9.06
C PHE A 206 -6.78 -12.60 9.48
N GLU A 207 -7.91 -12.55 8.77
CA GLU A 207 -9.10 -13.36 9.06
C GLU A 207 -8.79 -14.86 8.99
N THR A 208 -8.00 -15.27 8.00
CA THR A 208 -7.55 -16.66 7.82
C THR A 208 -6.43 -17.07 8.76
N LYS A 209 -5.96 -16.16 9.64
CA LYS A 209 -4.86 -16.37 10.58
C LYS A 209 -3.54 -16.74 9.88
N TYR A 210 -3.35 -16.23 8.67
CA TYR A 210 -2.14 -16.49 7.88
C TYR A 210 -0.89 -15.83 8.49
N ALA A 211 -1.06 -14.62 9.03
CA ALA A 211 -0.04 -13.88 9.76
C ALA A 211 -0.70 -12.99 10.83
N THR A 212 0.09 -12.56 11.82
CA THR A 212 -0.41 -11.65 12.86
C THR A 212 -0.69 -10.26 12.27
N ARG A 213 -1.55 -9.49 12.93
CA ARG A 213 -1.84 -8.11 12.52
C ARG A 213 -0.58 -7.25 12.53
N GLU A 214 0.29 -7.43 13.53
CA GLU A 214 1.59 -6.76 13.65
C GLU A 214 2.53 -7.12 12.50
N ASP A 215 2.61 -8.39 12.12
CA ASP A 215 3.47 -8.87 11.03
C ASP A 215 2.99 -8.36 9.67
N ILE A 216 1.68 -8.42 9.39
CA ILE A 216 1.09 -7.89 8.14
C ILE A 216 1.41 -6.38 8.03
N ASP A 217 1.21 -5.64 9.12
CA ASP A 217 1.48 -4.20 9.15
C ASP A 217 2.96 -3.86 9.09
N ALA A 218 3.83 -4.64 9.74
CA ALA A 218 5.29 -4.46 9.67
C ALA A 218 5.83 -4.80 8.28
N ALA A 219 5.33 -5.86 7.64
CA ALA A 219 5.74 -6.27 6.31
C ALA A 219 5.55 -5.16 5.28
N MET A 220 4.37 -4.53 5.24
CA MET A 220 4.11 -3.48 4.26
C MET A 220 4.85 -2.18 4.58
N ARG A 221 5.03 -1.83 5.86
CA ARG A 221 5.81 -0.65 6.26
C ARG A 221 7.31 -0.80 5.95
N LEU A 222 7.91 -1.94 6.29
CA LEU A 222 9.35 -2.16 6.19
C LEU A 222 9.78 -2.71 4.83
N GLY A 223 8.90 -3.44 4.14
CA GLY A 223 9.13 -4.01 2.82
C GLY A 223 8.83 -3.01 1.70
N CYS A 224 7.70 -2.29 1.77
CA CYS A 224 7.29 -1.34 0.74
C CYS A 224 7.53 0.14 1.13
N GLY A 225 7.95 0.42 2.36
CA GLY A 225 8.16 1.79 2.83
C GLY A 225 6.85 2.55 3.10
N TYR A 226 5.74 1.84 3.29
CA TYR A 226 4.44 2.48 3.50
C TYR A 226 4.42 3.24 4.84
N PRO A 227 3.73 4.40 4.91
CA PRO A 227 3.68 5.20 6.13
C PRO A 227 2.90 4.52 7.26
N MET A 228 1.98 3.62 6.91
CA MET A 228 1.13 2.89 7.83
C MET A 228 0.86 1.48 7.29
N GLY A 229 0.75 0.50 8.19
CA GLY A 229 0.34 -0.85 7.80
C GLY A 229 -1.15 -0.90 7.41
N PRO A 230 -1.57 -1.85 6.57
CA PRO A 230 -2.93 -1.90 6.05
C PRO A 230 -4.01 -2.03 7.13
N LEU A 231 -3.80 -2.83 8.18
CA LEU A 231 -4.83 -3.02 9.22
C LEU A 231 -4.93 -1.80 10.13
N ALA A 232 -3.80 -1.18 10.51
CA ALA A 232 -3.80 0.10 11.21
C ALA A 232 -4.40 1.25 10.38
N LEU A 233 -4.28 1.19 9.04
CA LEU A 233 -4.91 2.14 8.12
C LEU A 233 -6.42 1.90 8.03
N MET A 234 -6.88 0.64 7.97
CA MET A 234 -8.30 0.30 8.05
C MET A 234 -8.94 0.84 9.34
N ASP A 235 -8.28 0.69 10.48
CA ASP A 235 -8.75 1.24 11.75
C ASP A 235 -8.76 2.78 11.78
N LEU A 236 -7.84 3.43 11.04
CA LEU A 236 -7.82 4.89 10.91
C LEU A 236 -8.96 5.40 10.03
N ILE A 237 -9.21 4.75 8.89
CA ILE A 237 -10.33 5.05 7.98
C ILE A 237 -11.66 4.84 8.71
N GLY A 238 -11.75 3.74 9.46
CA GLY A 238 -12.97 3.28 10.11
C GLY A 238 -13.56 2.08 9.38
N LEU A 239 -13.78 0.99 10.10
CA LEU A 239 -14.15 -0.30 9.50
C LEU A 239 -15.55 -0.30 8.86
N ASP A 240 -16.45 0.54 9.37
CA ASP A 240 -17.78 0.75 8.80
C ASP A 240 -17.72 1.48 7.46
N THR A 241 -16.93 2.56 7.39
CA THR A 241 -16.69 3.29 6.14
C THR A 241 -16.00 2.40 5.10
N ALA A 242 -14.99 1.63 5.51
CA ALA A 242 -14.31 0.71 4.62
C ALA A 242 -15.24 -0.40 4.10
N TYR A 243 -16.12 -0.94 4.96
CA TYR A 243 -17.12 -1.92 4.56
C TYR A 243 -18.10 -1.34 3.52
N GLU A 244 -18.61 -0.13 3.73
CA GLU A 244 -19.53 0.54 2.79
C GLU A 244 -18.91 0.78 1.42
N ILE A 245 -17.65 1.24 1.39
CA ILE A 245 -16.90 1.46 0.13
C ILE A 245 -16.72 0.13 -0.62
N LEU A 246 -16.22 -0.90 0.07
CA LEU A 246 -16.03 -2.23 -0.50
C LEU A 246 -17.34 -2.83 -1.02
N ASP A 247 -18.42 -2.78 -0.23
CA ASP A 247 -19.72 -3.33 -0.61
C ASP A 247 -20.30 -2.61 -1.84
N THR A 248 -20.14 -1.28 -1.91
CA THR A 248 -20.59 -0.49 -3.06
C THR A 248 -19.80 -0.83 -4.32
N MET A 249 -18.47 -0.88 -4.23
CA MET A 249 -17.61 -1.28 -5.34
C MET A 249 -17.90 -2.71 -5.80
N TYR A 250 -18.10 -3.64 -4.86
CA TYR A 250 -18.44 -5.02 -5.18
C TYR A 250 -19.80 -5.14 -5.86
N LYS A 251 -20.81 -4.40 -5.42
CA LYS A 251 -22.14 -4.43 -6.05
C LYS A 251 -22.11 -3.99 -7.52
N GLN A 252 -21.22 -3.05 -7.86
CA GLN A 252 -21.06 -2.54 -9.22
C GLN A 252 -20.13 -3.42 -10.07
N GLY A 253 -18.91 -3.70 -9.58
CA GLY A 253 -17.87 -4.38 -10.36
C GLY A 253 -17.86 -5.90 -10.26
N ARG A 254 -18.45 -6.47 -9.19
CA ARG A 254 -18.43 -7.90 -8.84
C ARG A 254 -17.04 -8.52 -8.77
N ASP A 255 -16.02 -7.69 -8.60
CA ASP A 255 -14.65 -8.13 -8.36
C ASP A 255 -14.53 -8.69 -6.94
N ARG A 256 -14.03 -9.91 -6.81
CA ARG A 256 -13.91 -10.59 -5.52
C ARG A 256 -12.94 -9.87 -4.58
N LEU A 257 -11.95 -9.15 -5.10
CA LEU A 257 -11.04 -8.35 -4.25
C LEU A 257 -11.77 -7.22 -3.52
N HIS A 258 -12.88 -6.73 -4.06
CA HIS A 258 -13.71 -5.71 -3.43
C HIS A 258 -14.85 -6.29 -2.58
N ALA A 259 -15.09 -7.60 -2.60
CA ALA A 259 -16.09 -8.22 -1.74
C ALA A 259 -15.65 -8.09 -0.26
N PRO A 260 -16.38 -7.36 0.61
CA PRO A 260 -15.93 -7.13 1.97
C PRO A 260 -15.67 -8.43 2.73
N SER A 261 -14.50 -8.55 3.34
CA SER A 261 -14.17 -9.71 4.18
C SER A 261 -15.17 -9.84 5.34
N PRO A 262 -15.70 -11.04 5.65
CA PRO A 262 -16.74 -11.22 6.68
C PRO A 262 -16.39 -10.64 8.05
N VAL A 263 -15.13 -10.71 8.47
CA VAL A 263 -14.64 -10.12 9.73
C VAL A 263 -14.93 -8.61 9.83
N LEU A 264 -14.92 -7.86 8.73
CA LEU A 264 -15.27 -6.43 8.77
C LEU A 264 -16.70 -6.22 9.24
N LYS A 265 -17.65 -7.00 8.68
CA LYS A 265 -19.06 -6.92 9.07
C LYS A 265 -19.25 -7.30 10.54
N GLN A 266 -18.52 -8.31 11.01
CA GLN A 266 -18.59 -8.77 12.41
C GLN A 266 -18.10 -7.66 13.37
N LEU A 267 -16.92 -7.08 13.09
CA LEU A 267 -16.36 -6.00 13.91
C LEU A 267 -17.27 -4.76 13.93
N VAL A 268 -17.77 -4.35 12.76
CA VAL A 268 -18.70 -3.21 12.64
C VAL A 268 -20.00 -3.46 13.41
N SER A 269 -20.57 -4.66 13.30
CA SER A 269 -21.80 -5.04 14.02
C SER A 269 -21.59 -5.08 15.54
N ALA A 270 -20.37 -5.40 15.99
CA ALA A 270 -19.98 -5.36 17.40
C ALA A 270 -19.61 -3.94 17.89
N GLY A 271 -19.72 -2.90 17.04
CA GLY A 271 -19.34 -1.53 17.39
C GLY A 271 -17.84 -1.25 17.40
N LEU A 272 -17.02 -2.21 16.95
CA LEU A 272 -15.56 -2.12 16.86
C LEU A 272 -15.19 -1.49 15.51
N LYS A 273 -15.26 -0.17 15.43
CA LYS A 273 -15.13 0.62 14.19
C LYS A 273 -13.74 1.21 13.96
N GLY A 274 -12.72 0.70 14.64
CA GLY A 274 -11.35 1.20 14.57
C GLY A 274 -11.05 2.30 15.59
N ARG A 275 -10.18 3.25 15.22
CA ARG A 275 -9.69 4.31 16.13
C ARG A 275 -10.82 5.13 16.73
N LYS A 276 -11.83 5.48 15.93
CA LYS A 276 -12.94 6.34 16.37
C LYS A 276 -13.79 5.74 17.50
N SER A 277 -13.80 4.41 17.65
CA SER A 277 -14.45 3.70 18.76
C SER A 277 -13.46 3.20 19.81
N GLY A 278 -12.17 3.51 19.66
CA GLY A 278 -11.09 3.02 20.52
C GLY A 278 -10.72 1.55 20.29
N ARG A 279 -11.34 0.88 19.31
CA ARG A 279 -11.13 -0.55 19.04
C ARG A 279 -11.59 -0.95 17.64
N GLY A 280 -10.77 -1.72 16.94
CA GLY A 280 -11.04 -2.38 15.66
C GLY A 280 -10.17 -3.64 15.52
N PHE A 281 -9.24 -3.66 14.56
CA PHE A 281 -8.16 -4.65 14.52
C PHE A 281 -7.17 -4.47 15.67
N TYR A 282 -6.95 -3.22 16.08
CA TYR A 282 -6.15 -2.82 17.22
C TYR A 282 -7.05 -2.32 18.36
N THR A 283 -6.56 -2.45 19.59
CA THR A 283 -7.10 -1.74 20.76
C THR A 283 -6.33 -0.44 20.96
N TYR A 284 -7.03 0.66 21.20
CA TYR A 284 -6.47 1.99 21.39
C TYR A 284 -6.69 2.48 22.82
N ALA A 285 -5.82 3.35 23.32
CA ALA A 285 -5.87 3.85 24.70
C ALA A 285 -7.22 4.51 25.05
N GLU A 286 -7.81 5.22 24.09
CA GLU A 286 -9.14 5.83 24.17
C GLU A 286 -9.71 6.06 22.76
N PRO A 287 -11.02 6.28 22.59
CA PRO A 287 -11.62 6.63 21.32
C PRO A 287 -10.95 7.86 20.68
N GLY A 288 -10.49 7.70 19.43
CA GLY A 288 -9.78 8.72 18.66
C GLY A 288 -8.26 8.76 18.89
N SER A 289 -7.73 8.01 19.85
CA SER A 289 -6.28 7.96 20.10
C SER A 289 -5.52 7.26 18.97
N SER A 290 -4.30 7.73 18.70
CA SER A 290 -3.34 7.05 17.83
C SER A 290 -2.49 6.01 18.59
N GLN A 291 -2.59 5.95 19.92
CA GLN A 291 -1.81 5.04 20.75
C GLN A 291 -2.48 3.67 20.82
N VAL A 292 -1.84 2.67 20.22
CA VAL A 292 -2.20 1.26 20.36
C VAL A 292 -1.80 0.77 21.75
N VAL A 293 -2.67 -0.04 22.37
CA VAL A 293 -2.39 -0.75 23.62
C VAL A 293 -2.42 -2.25 23.38
N ALA A 294 -1.66 -3.01 24.17
CA ALA A 294 -1.62 -4.46 24.07
C ALA A 294 -2.98 -5.07 24.42
N ASP A 295 -3.38 -6.09 23.67
CA ASP A 295 -4.61 -6.86 23.88
C ASP A 295 -4.33 -8.36 23.72
N ALA A 296 -5.38 -9.18 23.79
CA ALA A 296 -5.27 -10.63 23.70
C ALA A 296 -4.70 -11.15 22.36
N LEU A 297 -4.68 -10.32 21.31
CA LEU A 297 -4.11 -10.65 20.01
C LEU A 297 -2.69 -10.09 19.82
N THR A 298 -2.20 -9.27 20.75
CA THR A 298 -0.83 -8.75 20.69
C THR A 298 0.16 -9.90 20.91
N PRO A 299 1.11 -10.15 19.98
CA PRO A 299 2.14 -11.16 20.15
C PRO A 299 2.93 -10.93 21.44
N SER A 300 3.14 -11.99 22.22
CA SER A 300 3.95 -11.90 23.44
C SER A 300 5.43 -11.77 23.08
N PRO A 301 6.21 -10.90 23.76
CA PRO A 301 7.65 -10.73 23.49
C PRO A 301 8.47 -12.02 23.66
N GLU A 302 7.95 -12.98 24.43
CA GLU A 302 8.60 -14.24 24.76
C GLU A 302 8.38 -15.35 23.69
N GLY A 303 7.76 -15.02 22.54
CA GLY A 303 7.42 -16.00 21.50
C GLY A 303 6.42 -17.06 21.99
N GLU A 304 6.25 -18.16 21.25
CA GLU A 304 5.68 -19.37 21.83
C GLU A 304 6.64 -19.86 22.92
N ALA A 305 6.37 -19.44 24.17
CA ALA A 305 7.17 -19.73 25.35
C ALA A 305 7.42 -21.25 25.47
N GLY A 306 8.58 -21.71 25.01
CA GLY A 306 8.96 -23.12 25.10
C GLY A 306 9.96 -23.64 24.05
N ALA A 307 10.15 -22.97 22.92
CA ALA A 307 11.07 -23.46 21.90
C ALA A 307 12.55 -23.18 22.26
N GLN A 308 13.36 -24.23 22.37
CA GLN A 308 14.79 -24.11 22.66
C GLN A 308 15.54 -23.61 21.41
N LEU A 309 16.16 -22.42 21.49
CA LEU A 309 16.94 -21.87 20.37
C LEU A 309 18.15 -22.75 20.04
N ARG A 310 18.44 -22.94 18.74
CA ARG A 310 19.67 -23.57 18.28
C ARG A 310 20.82 -22.57 18.33
N SER A 311 22.01 -23.04 18.68
CA SER A 311 23.22 -22.22 18.62
C SER A 311 23.63 -22.06 17.16
N VAL A 312 23.82 -20.82 16.71
CA VAL A 312 24.32 -20.50 15.37
C VAL A 312 25.57 -19.65 15.50
N ARG A 313 26.69 -20.14 14.98
CA ARG A 313 28.01 -19.47 14.95
C ARG A 313 28.51 -19.30 13.53
N THR A 314 28.33 -20.32 12.71
CA THR A 314 28.79 -20.34 11.32
C THR A 314 27.62 -20.34 10.36
N VAL A 315 27.64 -19.41 9.41
CA VAL A 315 26.59 -19.24 8.38
C VAL A 315 27.17 -19.56 7.01
N GLY A 316 26.57 -20.54 6.34
CA GLY A 316 26.76 -20.83 4.93
C GLY A 316 25.92 -19.90 4.05
N VAL A 317 26.44 -19.42 2.93
CA VAL A 317 25.64 -18.75 1.89
C VAL A 317 25.96 -19.32 0.52
N VAL A 318 24.97 -19.85 -0.19
CA VAL A 318 25.16 -20.39 -1.55
C VAL A 318 24.66 -19.38 -2.58
N GLY A 319 25.57 -18.81 -3.36
CA GLY A 319 25.24 -17.84 -4.40
C GLY A 319 26.25 -16.70 -4.50
N SER A 320 26.21 -15.98 -5.62
CA SER A 320 27.12 -14.84 -5.88
C SER A 320 26.39 -13.63 -6.46
N GLY A 321 25.06 -13.63 -6.41
CA GLY A 321 24.23 -12.52 -6.90
C GLY A 321 24.23 -11.35 -5.92
N THR A 322 23.51 -10.28 -6.28
CA THR A 322 23.33 -9.10 -5.41
C THR A 322 22.75 -9.48 -4.05
N MET A 323 21.75 -10.38 -4.03
CA MET A 323 21.13 -10.84 -2.80
C MET A 323 22.12 -11.62 -1.92
N ALA A 324 22.76 -12.66 -2.48
CA ALA A 324 23.75 -13.45 -1.77
C ALA A 324 24.87 -12.57 -1.18
N THR A 325 25.43 -11.67 -1.99
CA THR A 325 26.48 -10.72 -1.55
C THR A 325 26.01 -9.87 -0.36
N GLY A 326 24.75 -9.42 -0.38
CA GLY A 326 24.21 -8.62 0.71
C GLY A 326 23.88 -9.41 1.96
N ILE A 327 23.42 -10.65 1.84
CA ILE A 327 23.21 -11.55 2.98
C ILE A 327 24.56 -11.85 3.66
N ILE A 328 25.61 -12.15 2.88
CA ILE A 328 26.97 -12.37 3.38
C ILE A 328 27.45 -11.15 4.17
N GLU A 329 27.32 -9.94 3.60
CA GLU A 329 27.74 -8.71 4.29
C GLU A 329 26.95 -8.48 5.59
N VAL A 330 25.65 -8.77 5.62
CA VAL A 330 24.81 -8.58 6.81
C VAL A 330 25.25 -9.49 7.95
N PHE A 331 25.46 -10.79 7.70
CA PHE A 331 25.90 -11.72 8.73
C PHE A 331 27.33 -11.42 9.21
N ALA A 332 28.25 -11.12 8.29
CA ALA A 332 29.64 -10.82 8.63
C ALA A 332 29.76 -9.55 9.48
N LYS A 333 28.98 -8.50 9.18
CA LYS A 333 28.92 -7.27 10.00
C LYS A 333 28.34 -7.50 11.39
N ALA A 334 27.54 -8.55 11.57
CA ALA A 334 26.99 -8.94 12.86
C ALA A 334 27.93 -9.89 13.65
N GLY A 335 29.11 -10.21 13.10
CA GLY A 335 30.14 -11.00 13.76
C GLY A 335 30.01 -12.51 13.60
N TYR A 336 29.21 -12.99 12.64
CA TYR A 336 29.12 -14.42 12.32
C TYR A 336 30.21 -14.81 11.34
N ASP A 337 30.81 -15.98 11.52
CA ASP A 337 31.73 -16.55 10.53
C ASP A 337 30.92 -17.01 9.31
N VAL A 338 31.22 -16.44 8.14
CA VAL A 338 30.46 -16.70 6.91
C VAL A 338 31.30 -17.48 5.90
N VAL A 339 30.85 -18.69 5.58
CA VAL A 339 31.38 -19.48 4.47
C VAL A 339 30.46 -19.32 3.27
N TYR A 340 30.94 -18.77 2.16
CA TYR A 340 30.10 -18.59 0.98
C TYR A 340 30.62 -19.34 -0.25
N VAL A 341 29.69 -20.00 -0.94
CA VAL A 341 29.97 -20.88 -2.07
C VAL A 341 29.55 -20.22 -3.36
N THR A 342 30.47 -20.16 -4.33
CA THR A 342 30.19 -19.66 -5.67
C THR A 342 30.63 -20.64 -6.74
N ARG A 343 30.20 -20.44 -7.99
CA ARG A 343 30.49 -21.35 -9.11
C ARG A 343 31.94 -21.32 -9.60
N SER A 344 32.75 -20.33 -9.20
CA SER A 344 34.14 -20.22 -9.63
C SER A 344 34.95 -19.26 -8.74
N GLN A 345 36.27 -19.43 -8.70
CA GLN A 345 37.14 -18.53 -7.94
C GLN A 345 36.98 -17.06 -8.36
N ALA A 346 36.79 -16.79 -9.65
CA ALA A 346 36.52 -15.43 -10.13
C ALA A 346 35.25 -14.81 -9.53
N LYS A 347 34.22 -15.63 -9.21
CA LYS A 347 33.02 -15.17 -8.51
C LYS A 347 33.26 -14.99 -7.02
N VAL A 348 34.09 -15.83 -6.40
CA VAL A 348 34.56 -15.62 -5.01
C VAL A 348 35.24 -14.25 -4.87
N ASP A 349 36.20 -13.97 -5.74
CA ASP A 349 36.95 -12.72 -5.73
C ASP A 349 36.03 -11.51 -5.97
N ALA A 350 35.05 -11.65 -6.87
CA ALA A 350 34.08 -10.60 -7.17
C ALA A 350 33.16 -10.29 -5.97
N VAL A 351 32.69 -11.30 -5.24
CA VAL A 351 31.88 -11.12 -4.02
C VAL A 351 32.71 -10.42 -2.94
N THR A 352 33.94 -10.89 -2.68
CA THR A 352 34.85 -10.24 -1.72
C THR A 352 35.10 -8.78 -2.07
N ALA A 353 35.38 -8.49 -3.35
CA ALA A 353 35.61 -7.13 -3.81
C ALA A 353 34.38 -6.23 -3.67
N ALA A 354 33.18 -6.76 -3.96
CA ALA A 354 31.93 -6.03 -3.81
C ALA A 354 31.64 -5.68 -2.35
N ILE A 355 31.82 -6.63 -1.42
CA ILE A 355 31.64 -6.41 0.02
C ILE A 355 32.65 -5.39 0.54
N ARG A 356 33.95 -5.55 0.20
CA ARG A 356 34.99 -4.59 0.59
C ARG A 356 34.64 -3.17 0.16
N LYS A 357 34.23 -3.00 -1.11
CA LYS A 357 33.81 -1.70 -1.65
C LYS A 357 32.58 -1.14 -0.94
N SER A 358 31.61 -1.99 -0.58
CA SER A 358 30.43 -1.59 0.19
C SER A 358 30.80 -1.07 1.58
N LEU A 359 31.63 -1.82 2.30
CA LEU A 359 32.11 -1.47 3.64
C LEU A 359 33.00 -0.20 3.61
N GLU A 360 33.88 -0.05 2.64
CA GLU A 360 34.68 1.17 2.42
C GLU A 360 33.79 2.40 2.24
N LYS A 361 32.72 2.30 1.44
CA LYS A 361 31.74 3.39 1.29
C LYS A 361 31.01 3.68 2.60
N ALA A 362 30.74 2.67 3.42
CA ALA A 362 30.13 2.86 4.73
C ALA A 362 31.07 3.62 5.69
N VAL A 363 32.37 3.29 5.67
CA VAL A 363 33.42 4.01 6.42
C VAL A 363 33.53 5.46 5.96
N GLN A 364 33.62 5.70 4.66
CA GLN A 364 33.69 7.06 4.09
C GLN A 364 32.47 7.92 4.46
N ARG A 365 31.30 7.30 4.65
CA ARG A 365 30.07 7.95 5.08
C ARG A 365 29.91 8.05 6.60
N GLY A 366 30.93 7.64 7.37
CA GLY A 366 30.90 7.64 8.85
C GLY A 366 29.90 6.66 9.47
N LYS A 367 29.42 5.66 8.70
CA LYS A 367 28.44 4.66 9.17
C LYS A 367 29.09 3.41 9.76
N LEU A 368 30.41 3.27 9.65
CA LEU A 368 31.19 2.13 10.11
C LEU A 368 32.62 2.61 10.44
N SER A 369 33.26 2.04 11.45
CA SER A 369 34.68 2.30 11.74
C SER A 369 35.60 1.45 10.84
N GLU A 370 36.88 1.82 10.75
CA GLU A 370 37.85 1.02 10.00
C GLU A 370 38.05 -0.37 10.60
N ASP A 371 38.10 -0.46 11.94
CA ASP A 371 38.23 -1.72 12.68
C ASP A 371 37.02 -2.63 12.42
N ALA A 372 35.79 -2.12 12.56
CA ALA A 372 34.58 -2.91 12.31
C ALA A 372 34.48 -3.38 10.84
N ARG A 373 35.05 -2.62 9.89
CA ARG A 373 35.18 -3.03 8.49
C ARG A 373 36.19 -4.16 8.32
N ASN A 374 37.33 -4.10 9.00
CA ASN A 374 38.34 -5.16 8.97
C ASN A 374 37.83 -6.44 9.66
N ASP A 375 37.14 -6.31 10.79
CA ASP A 375 36.52 -7.41 11.52
C ASP A 375 35.49 -8.13 10.63
N ALA A 376 34.58 -7.38 10.00
CA ALA A 376 33.58 -7.94 9.09
C ALA A 376 34.24 -8.68 7.90
N LEU A 377 35.35 -8.17 7.36
CA LEU A 377 36.09 -8.87 6.31
C LEU A 377 36.83 -10.12 6.82
N GLY A 378 37.27 -10.12 8.08
CA GLY A 378 37.94 -11.24 8.73
C GLY A 378 37.04 -12.46 8.92
N HIS A 379 35.73 -12.26 9.00
CA HIS A 379 34.73 -13.33 9.09
C HIS A 379 34.42 -14.04 7.76
N LEU A 380 34.98 -13.59 6.63
CA LEU A 380 34.61 -14.11 5.31
C LEU A 380 35.55 -15.23 4.84
N THR A 381 34.97 -16.38 4.55
CA THR A 381 35.64 -17.49 3.85
C THR A 381 34.91 -17.81 2.55
N GLY A 382 35.53 -17.52 1.41
CA GLY A 382 34.96 -17.80 0.10
C GLY A 382 35.49 -19.09 -0.50
N THR A 383 34.62 -19.90 -1.10
CA THR A 383 34.98 -21.20 -1.70
C THR A 383 34.17 -21.50 -2.96
N THR A 384 34.59 -22.54 -3.68
CA THR A 384 33.87 -23.15 -4.80
C THR A 384 33.31 -24.53 -4.49
N SER A 385 33.55 -25.07 -3.28
CA SER A 385 33.08 -26.39 -2.87
C SER A 385 31.87 -26.28 -1.95
N LEU A 386 30.82 -27.06 -2.20
CA LEU A 386 29.70 -27.18 -1.26
C LEU A 386 30.10 -27.95 0.01
N ASP A 387 31.07 -28.87 -0.07
CA ASP A 387 31.53 -29.67 1.08
C ASP A 387 32.05 -28.83 2.25
N ASP A 388 32.51 -27.61 1.99
CA ASP A 388 32.99 -26.68 3.00
C ASP A 388 31.86 -26.12 3.89
N LEU A 389 30.60 -26.40 3.55
CA LEU A 389 29.42 -26.07 4.35
C LEU A 389 29.05 -27.15 5.39
N ARG A 390 29.78 -28.27 5.43
CA ARG A 390 29.51 -29.41 6.33
C ARG A 390 29.32 -29.02 7.79
N ASP A 391 30.10 -28.03 8.23
CA ASP A 391 30.11 -27.55 9.61
C ASP A 391 29.32 -26.24 9.83
N ALA A 392 28.49 -25.81 8.88
CA ALA A 392 27.62 -24.65 9.06
C ALA A 392 26.43 -24.97 10.00
N ASP A 393 26.01 -24.00 10.82
CA ASP A 393 24.80 -24.10 11.65
C ASP A 393 23.54 -23.69 10.89
N LEU A 394 23.70 -22.74 9.96
CA LEU A 394 22.66 -22.22 9.08
C LEU A 394 23.26 -22.14 7.67
N VAL A 395 22.55 -22.60 6.65
CA VAL A 395 22.89 -22.34 5.25
C VAL A 395 21.77 -21.57 4.59
N VAL A 396 22.07 -20.41 4.00
CA VAL A 396 21.12 -19.59 3.25
C VAL A 396 21.37 -19.74 1.76
N GLU A 397 20.41 -20.33 1.06
CA GLU A 397 20.38 -20.43 -0.39
C GLU A 397 19.94 -19.10 -1.00
N ALA A 398 20.75 -18.58 -1.94
CA ALA A 398 20.54 -17.35 -2.68
C ALA A 398 21.03 -17.48 -4.14
N VAL A 399 20.61 -18.55 -4.80
CA VAL A 399 20.87 -18.85 -6.21
C VAL A 399 19.74 -18.36 -7.12
N VAL A 400 19.77 -18.75 -8.40
CA VAL A 400 18.75 -18.41 -9.38
C VAL A 400 17.36 -18.87 -8.92
N GLU A 401 16.35 -18.07 -9.22
CA GLU A 401 14.95 -18.33 -8.90
C GLU A 401 14.35 -19.38 -9.84
N ASP A 402 14.88 -20.61 -9.75
CA ASP A 402 14.42 -21.79 -10.49
C ASP A 402 14.24 -22.96 -9.51
N LEU A 403 13.05 -23.55 -9.52
CA LEU A 403 12.69 -24.57 -8.54
C LEU A 403 13.54 -25.84 -8.66
N ALA A 404 13.85 -26.28 -9.89
CA ALA A 404 14.66 -27.47 -10.09
C ALA A 404 16.09 -27.28 -9.60
N VAL A 405 16.67 -26.11 -9.85
CA VAL A 405 18.00 -25.74 -9.34
C VAL A 405 18.01 -25.71 -7.81
N LYS A 406 17.00 -25.11 -7.18
CA LYS A 406 16.91 -25.05 -5.72
C LYS A 406 16.72 -26.44 -5.11
N LYS A 407 15.81 -27.28 -5.63
CA LYS A 407 15.60 -28.65 -5.13
C LYS A 407 16.89 -29.48 -5.18
N ALA A 408 17.59 -29.45 -6.31
CA ALA A 408 18.88 -30.14 -6.44
C ALA A 408 19.91 -29.61 -5.44
N LEU A 409 19.94 -28.31 -5.16
CA LEU A 409 20.83 -27.75 -4.14
C LEU A 409 20.43 -28.21 -2.73
N PHE A 410 19.14 -28.23 -2.39
CA PHE A 410 18.67 -28.69 -1.08
C PHE A 410 18.95 -30.18 -0.84
N GLU A 411 18.84 -31.03 -1.87
CA GLU A 411 19.27 -32.44 -1.81
C GLU A 411 20.77 -32.54 -1.44
N ASN A 412 21.63 -31.80 -2.14
CA ASN A 412 23.06 -31.77 -1.84
C ASN A 412 23.36 -31.23 -0.42
N LEU A 413 22.67 -30.17 0.00
CA LEU A 413 22.85 -29.58 1.33
C LEU A 413 22.38 -30.54 2.44
N ASP A 414 21.34 -31.33 2.20
CA ASP A 414 20.86 -32.35 3.14
C ASP A 414 21.90 -33.45 3.37
N GLU A 415 22.63 -33.86 2.34
CA GLU A 415 23.71 -34.84 2.44
C GLU A 415 24.97 -34.25 3.11
N ILE A 416 25.30 -32.99 2.81
CA ILE A 416 26.56 -32.35 3.23
C ILE A 416 26.50 -31.82 4.66
N CYS A 417 25.42 -31.11 5.03
CA CYS A 417 25.36 -30.35 6.27
C CYS A 417 25.14 -31.27 7.48
N ARG A 418 25.82 -30.99 8.59
CA ARG A 418 25.65 -31.75 9.85
C ARG A 418 24.17 -31.83 10.30
N PRO A 419 23.78 -32.88 11.03
CA PRO A 419 22.44 -32.94 11.64
C PRO A 419 22.14 -31.71 12.51
N GLY A 420 20.91 -31.20 12.43
CA GLY A 420 20.46 -30.02 13.17
C GLY A 420 20.81 -28.67 12.54
N ALA A 421 21.61 -28.64 11.45
CA ALA A 421 21.80 -27.43 10.66
C ALA A 421 20.48 -26.97 10.02
N ILE A 422 20.21 -25.67 10.06
CA ILE A 422 19.03 -25.06 9.43
C ILE A 422 19.34 -24.79 7.96
N LEU A 423 18.46 -25.23 7.05
CA LEU A 423 18.56 -24.92 5.63
C LEU A 423 17.52 -23.88 5.25
N ALA A 424 17.97 -22.68 4.90
CA ALA A 424 17.11 -21.55 4.57
C ALA A 424 17.14 -21.23 3.08
N THR A 425 16.00 -20.86 2.50
CA THR A 425 15.94 -20.28 1.14
C THR A 425 15.53 -18.81 1.18
N THR A 426 16.17 -17.96 0.37
CA THR A 426 15.74 -16.56 0.17
C THR A 426 14.89 -16.38 -1.10
N THR A 427 14.12 -17.39 -1.49
CA THR A 427 13.16 -17.28 -2.61
C THR A 427 12.18 -16.12 -2.40
N SER A 428 11.73 -15.50 -3.49
CA SER A 428 10.78 -14.38 -3.48
C SER A 428 9.35 -14.82 -3.81
N SER A 429 9.17 -15.98 -4.43
CA SER A 429 7.84 -16.44 -4.85
C SER A 429 7.66 -17.95 -4.92
N LEU A 430 8.71 -18.77 -4.81
CA LEU A 430 8.57 -20.22 -4.87
C LEU A 430 8.15 -20.78 -3.51
N PRO A 431 7.27 -21.80 -3.45
CA PRO A 431 6.92 -22.48 -2.21
C PRO A 431 8.15 -23.13 -1.54
N VAL A 432 8.39 -22.80 -0.28
CA VAL A 432 9.49 -23.32 0.54
C VAL A 432 9.36 -24.84 0.75
N VAL A 433 8.12 -25.34 0.83
CA VAL A 433 7.79 -26.75 1.03
C VAL A 433 8.35 -27.65 -0.06
N GLU A 434 8.49 -27.14 -1.29
CA GLU A 434 9.09 -27.90 -2.39
C GLU A 434 10.60 -28.11 -2.18
N CYS A 435 11.29 -27.14 -1.57
CA CYS A 435 12.68 -27.30 -1.16
C CYS A 435 12.78 -28.21 0.07
N ALA A 436 11.87 -28.06 1.04
CA ALA A 436 11.84 -28.90 2.24
C ALA A 436 11.63 -30.39 1.89
N ALA A 437 10.70 -30.68 0.99
CA ALA A 437 10.37 -32.04 0.54
C ALA A 437 11.50 -32.72 -0.25
N ALA A 438 12.48 -31.96 -0.74
CA ALA A 438 13.68 -32.49 -1.38
C ALA A 438 14.73 -32.99 -0.35
N THR A 439 14.48 -32.82 0.95
CA THR A 439 15.39 -33.21 2.03
C THR A 439 14.81 -34.33 2.89
N SER A 440 15.68 -35.07 3.57
CA SER A 440 15.32 -36.00 4.64
C SER A 440 15.01 -35.31 5.98
N ARG A 441 15.21 -33.99 6.07
CA ARG A 441 15.01 -33.15 7.27
C ARG A 441 14.07 -31.96 7.04
N PRO A 442 12.85 -32.14 6.49
CA PRO A 442 11.96 -31.03 6.17
C PRO A 442 11.63 -30.13 7.38
N GLN A 443 11.75 -30.66 8.60
CA GLN A 443 11.61 -29.89 9.84
C GLN A 443 12.70 -28.84 10.09
N ASP A 444 13.87 -29.02 9.47
CA ASP A 444 15.03 -28.12 9.56
C ASP A 444 15.11 -27.11 8.40
N VAL A 445 14.08 -27.07 7.54
CA VAL A 445 13.99 -26.19 6.37
C VAL A 445 13.05 -25.03 6.63
N ILE A 446 13.47 -23.81 6.25
CA ILE A 446 12.71 -22.57 6.44
C ILE A 446 12.90 -21.59 5.28
N GLY A 447 11.93 -20.71 5.04
CA GLY A 447 12.14 -19.53 4.20
C GLY A 447 12.69 -18.38 5.03
N MET A 448 13.73 -17.72 4.51
CA MET A 448 14.34 -16.53 5.09
C MET A 448 14.47 -15.48 3.99
N HIS A 449 13.34 -14.90 3.60
CA HIS A 449 13.27 -14.01 2.44
C HIS A 449 13.75 -12.60 2.79
N PHE A 450 14.94 -12.26 2.28
CA PHE A 450 15.52 -10.93 2.37
C PHE A 450 15.05 -10.02 1.23
N PHE A 451 14.89 -8.73 1.53
CA PHE A 451 14.51 -7.71 0.55
C PHE A 451 15.73 -6.98 0.01
N ASN A 452 15.77 -6.73 -1.30
CA ASN A 452 16.90 -6.09 -1.97
C ASN A 452 16.84 -4.55 -1.83
N PRO A 453 17.94 -3.86 -1.45
CA PRO A 453 19.23 -4.39 -1.00
C PRO A 453 19.23 -4.88 0.44
N ALA A 454 19.75 -6.10 0.66
CA ALA A 454 19.70 -6.77 1.95
C ALA A 454 20.38 -5.99 3.08
N GLN A 455 21.37 -5.15 2.82
CA GLN A 455 22.06 -4.34 3.83
C GLN A 455 21.22 -3.15 4.32
N ILE A 456 20.29 -2.68 3.49
CA ILE A 456 19.51 -1.48 3.72
C ILE A 456 18.13 -1.86 4.26
N MET A 457 17.47 -2.81 3.60
CA MET A 457 16.11 -3.23 3.96
C MET A 457 16.11 -3.90 5.33
N LYS A 458 15.14 -3.53 6.17
CA LYS A 458 15.03 -4.04 7.54
C LYS A 458 14.23 -5.33 7.64
N LEU A 459 13.30 -5.54 6.73
CA LEU A 459 12.40 -6.68 6.72
C LEU A 459 13.11 -7.97 6.31
N VAL A 460 12.77 -9.06 7.01
CA VAL A 460 12.95 -10.45 6.55
C VAL A 460 11.64 -11.19 6.80
N GLU A 461 11.11 -11.88 5.79
CA GLU A 461 9.97 -12.79 5.99
C GLU A 461 10.52 -14.17 6.40
N VAL A 462 10.15 -14.61 7.60
CA VAL A 462 10.44 -15.94 8.16
C VAL A 462 9.26 -16.84 7.84
N VAL A 463 9.46 -17.76 6.89
CA VAL A 463 8.39 -18.52 6.26
C VAL A 463 8.47 -19.96 6.70
N HIS A 464 7.47 -20.43 7.45
CA HIS A 464 7.44 -21.79 7.95
C HIS A 464 6.54 -22.67 7.07
N THR A 465 7.01 -23.88 6.79
CA THR A 465 6.18 -24.91 6.16
C THR A 465 5.31 -25.61 7.21
N VAL A 466 4.45 -26.52 6.78
CA VAL A 466 3.72 -27.42 7.69
C VAL A 466 4.64 -28.37 8.47
N SER A 467 5.88 -28.55 8.02
CA SER A 467 6.86 -29.47 8.62
C SER A 467 7.90 -28.76 9.48
N THR A 468 8.14 -27.46 9.26
CA THR A 468 9.20 -26.68 9.93
C THR A 468 9.01 -26.71 11.44
N ALA A 469 10.07 -27.08 12.17
CA ALA A 469 9.99 -27.21 13.62
C ALA A 469 9.92 -25.83 14.32
N PRO A 470 9.19 -25.70 15.45
CA PRO A 470 9.05 -24.43 16.17
C PRO A 470 10.38 -23.81 16.62
N ASP A 471 11.37 -24.63 16.99
CA ASP A 471 12.72 -24.18 17.36
C ASP A 471 13.48 -23.56 16.20
N VAL A 472 13.25 -24.02 14.96
CA VAL A 472 13.83 -23.43 13.75
C VAL A 472 13.25 -22.03 13.51
N VAL A 473 11.92 -21.89 13.59
CA VAL A 473 11.26 -20.58 13.46
C VAL A 473 11.78 -19.60 14.51
N ALA A 474 11.80 -20.01 15.77
CA ALA A 474 12.31 -19.19 16.87
C ALA A 474 13.78 -18.81 16.71
N THR A 475 14.62 -19.77 16.29
CA THR A 475 16.05 -19.53 16.01
C THR A 475 16.22 -18.50 14.88
N THR A 476 15.47 -18.63 13.80
CA THR A 476 15.55 -17.69 12.67
C THR A 476 15.07 -16.29 13.03
N GLN A 477 14.01 -16.16 13.85
CA GLN A 477 13.55 -14.88 14.38
C GLN A 477 14.60 -14.19 15.27
N ASP A 478 15.19 -14.94 16.21
CA ASP A 478 16.27 -14.45 17.08
C ASP A 478 17.51 -14.02 16.27
N LEU A 479 17.88 -14.82 15.27
CA LEU A 479 18.96 -14.47 14.34
C LEU A 479 18.67 -13.16 13.63
N CYS A 480 17.48 -12.99 13.05
CA CYS A 480 17.05 -11.75 12.41
C CYS A 480 17.25 -10.54 13.34
N ALA A 481 16.81 -10.65 14.60
CA ALA A 481 17.01 -9.59 15.58
C ALA A 481 18.50 -9.28 15.82
N LYS A 482 19.34 -10.31 16.00
CA LYS A 482 20.80 -10.18 16.20
C LYS A 482 21.52 -9.54 15.02
N ILE A 483 21.06 -9.78 13.78
CA ILE A 483 21.62 -9.14 12.58
C ILE A 483 20.97 -7.77 12.26
N GLY A 484 20.18 -7.21 13.18
CA GLY A 484 19.56 -5.90 13.04
C GLY A 484 18.44 -5.84 12.00
N LYS A 485 17.79 -6.97 11.75
CA LYS A 485 16.59 -7.15 10.92
C LYS A 485 15.34 -7.29 11.78
N HIS A 486 14.21 -7.03 11.16
CA HIS A 486 12.89 -7.24 11.71
C HIS A 486 12.27 -8.43 11.00
N ALA A 487 12.13 -9.54 11.73
CA ALA A 487 11.44 -10.71 11.23
C ALA A 487 9.93 -10.49 11.28
N VAL A 488 9.24 -10.83 10.20
CA VAL A 488 7.79 -11.08 10.20
C VAL A 488 7.54 -12.54 9.88
N THR A 489 6.52 -13.15 10.47
CA THR A 489 6.31 -14.60 10.36
C THR A 489 5.04 -14.92 9.58
N CYS A 490 5.12 -15.91 8.69
CA CYS A 490 3.95 -16.40 7.96
C CYS A 490 4.13 -17.85 7.50
N GLY A 491 3.01 -18.48 7.16
CA GLY A 491 3.01 -19.81 6.54
C GLY A 491 3.52 -19.78 5.10
N ASP A 492 3.97 -20.93 4.61
CA ASP A 492 4.47 -21.08 3.24
C ASP A 492 3.36 -21.00 2.18
N ARG A 493 3.58 -20.12 1.19
CA ARG A 493 2.80 -19.90 -0.03
C ARG A 493 3.53 -18.94 -0.97
N SER A 494 3.14 -18.88 -2.25
CA SER A 494 3.68 -17.91 -3.20
C SER A 494 3.52 -16.47 -2.71
N GLY A 495 4.63 -15.75 -2.71
CA GLY A 495 4.69 -14.32 -2.42
C GLY A 495 4.50 -13.91 -0.95
N PHE A 496 4.38 -14.87 -0.04
CA PHE A 496 4.39 -14.65 1.42
C PHE A 496 3.39 -13.57 1.89
N ILE A 497 3.84 -12.48 2.52
CA ILE A 497 2.99 -11.33 2.88
C ILE A 497 3.16 -10.23 1.83
N VAL A 498 4.38 -9.74 1.64
CA VAL A 498 4.64 -8.51 0.86
C VAL A 498 4.24 -8.71 -0.60
N ASN A 499 4.73 -9.75 -1.24
CA ASN A 499 4.51 -9.94 -2.67
C ASN A 499 3.05 -10.35 -2.96
N ALA A 500 2.44 -11.12 -2.06
CA ALA A 500 1.03 -11.48 -2.13
C ALA A 500 0.09 -10.26 -2.00
N LEU A 501 0.50 -9.18 -1.32
CA LEU A 501 -0.25 -7.93 -1.27
C LEU A 501 0.12 -6.96 -2.40
N LEU A 502 1.41 -6.81 -2.67
CA LEU A 502 1.95 -5.78 -3.56
C LEU A 502 1.67 -6.08 -5.03
N PHE A 503 1.93 -7.29 -5.51
CA PHE A 503 1.87 -7.58 -6.94
C PHE A 503 0.44 -7.62 -7.50
N PRO A 504 -0.57 -8.16 -6.78
CA PRO A 504 -1.96 -7.99 -7.20
C PRO A 504 -2.37 -6.52 -7.32
N TYR A 505 -1.97 -5.68 -6.36
CA TYR A 505 -2.18 -4.23 -6.42
C TYR A 505 -1.54 -3.58 -7.66
N LEU A 506 -0.28 -3.92 -7.95
CA LEU A 506 0.41 -3.42 -9.13
C LEU A 506 -0.25 -3.92 -10.43
N ASN A 507 -0.64 -5.19 -10.46
CA ASN A 507 -1.34 -5.79 -11.58
C ASN A 507 -2.70 -5.12 -11.84
N ASP A 508 -3.45 -4.78 -10.80
CA ASP A 508 -4.70 -4.04 -10.92
C ASP A 508 -4.50 -2.60 -11.41
N ALA A 509 -3.37 -1.96 -11.06
CA ALA A 509 -3.00 -0.67 -11.66
C ALA A 509 -2.75 -0.80 -13.17
N VAL A 510 -2.09 -1.89 -13.61
CA VAL A 510 -1.89 -2.14 -15.06
C VAL A 510 -3.22 -2.39 -15.76
N LYS A 511 -4.13 -3.18 -15.19
CA LYS A 511 -5.49 -3.39 -15.74
C LYS A 511 -6.30 -2.10 -15.79
N MET A 512 -6.14 -1.24 -14.79
CA MET A 512 -6.76 0.09 -14.76
C MET A 512 -6.27 0.96 -15.93
N LEU A 513 -4.97 0.97 -16.21
CA LEU A 513 -4.40 1.65 -17.37
C LEU A 513 -4.90 1.05 -18.69
N GLU A 514 -4.94 -0.28 -18.80
CA GLU A 514 -5.43 -1.00 -19.99
C GLU A 514 -6.90 -0.70 -20.30
N ALA A 515 -7.71 -0.44 -19.27
CA ALA A 515 -9.11 -0.03 -19.40
C ALA A 515 -9.30 1.43 -19.85
N ASN A 516 -8.21 2.21 -20.03
CA ASN A 516 -8.19 3.54 -20.65
C ASN A 516 -9.06 4.62 -19.99
N TYR A 517 -9.36 4.50 -18.69
CA TYR A 517 -10.08 5.54 -17.94
C TYR A 517 -9.16 6.36 -17.02
N ALA A 518 -7.85 6.07 -16.99
CA ALA A 518 -6.83 6.83 -16.28
C ALA A 518 -5.47 6.69 -16.97
N THR A 519 -4.59 7.67 -16.82
CA THR A 519 -3.20 7.61 -17.33
C THR A 519 -2.25 7.09 -16.26
N ALA A 520 -1.08 6.56 -16.66
CA ALA A 520 -0.08 6.08 -15.72
C ALA A 520 0.36 7.17 -14.70
N ASP A 521 0.48 8.42 -15.16
CA ASP A 521 0.84 9.55 -14.29
C ASP A 521 -0.29 9.97 -13.36
N ALA A 522 -1.55 9.90 -13.81
CA ALA A 522 -2.70 10.14 -12.95
C ALA A 522 -2.78 9.08 -11.84
N ILE A 523 -2.57 7.81 -12.19
CA ILE A 523 -2.58 6.69 -11.23
C ILE A 523 -1.43 6.84 -10.23
N ASP A 524 -0.21 7.11 -10.71
CA ASP A 524 0.93 7.36 -9.83
C ASP A 524 0.72 8.56 -8.90
N THR A 525 0.13 9.63 -9.41
CA THR A 525 -0.18 10.81 -8.61
C THR A 525 -1.20 10.48 -7.52
N ALA A 526 -2.34 9.88 -7.88
CA ALA A 526 -3.40 9.52 -6.93
C ALA A 526 -2.88 8.66 -5.78
N MET A 527 -2.05 7.65 -6.08
CA MET A 527 -1.52 6.76 -5.07
C MET A 527 -0.44 7.42 -4.21
N LYS A 528 0.41 8.29 -4.78
CA LYS A 528 1.43 9.02 -4.01
C LYS A 528 0.84 10.11 -3.13
N THR A 529 0.05 11.01 -3.71
CA THR A 529 -0.45 12.19 -3.00
C THR A 529 -1.69 11.89 -2.18
N GLY A 530 -2.53 10.95 -2.64
CA GLY A 530 -3.75 10.57 -1.94
C GLY A 530 -3.60 9.50 -0.90
N CYS A 531 -2.83 8.46 -1.19
CA CYS A 531 -2.61 7.37 -0.24
C CYS A 531 -1.29 7.50 0.53
N GLY A 532 -0.48 8.53 0.23
CA GLY A 532 0.80 8.76 0.90
C GLY A 532 1.86 7.70 0.60
N LEU A 533 1.71 6.96 -0.52
CA LEU A 533 2.66 5.92 -0.87
C LEU A 533 4.00 6.54 -1.32
N PRO A 534 5.15 5.91 -1.00
CA PRO A 534 6.46 6.46 -1.34
C PRO A 534 6.71 6.54 -2.84
N MET A 535 6.03 5.69 -3.62
CA MET A 535 6.19 5.57 -5.06
C MET A 535 4.85 5.18 -5.69
N GLY A 536 4.57 5.71 -6.88
CA GLY A 536 3.39 5.31 -7.66
C GLY A 536 3.57 3.90 -8.24
N PRO A 537 2.49 3.17 -8.54
CA PRO A 537 2.58 1.80 -9.03
C PRO A 537 3.41 1.64 -10.31
N PHE A 538 3.32 2.55 -11.28
CA PHE A 538 4.10 2.46 -12.52
C PHE A 538 5.56 2.84 -12.33
N GLU A 539 5.83 3.82 -11.46
CA GLU A 539 7.19 4.12 -11.04
C GLU A 539 7.85 2.91 -10.36
N LEU A 540 7.10 2.22 -9.50
CA LEU A 540 7.58 1.04 -8.79
C LEU A 540 7.78 -0.15 -9.72
N LEU A 541 6.83 -0.42 -10.62
CA LEU A 541 6.95 -1.46 -11.64
C LEU A 541 8.22 -1.30 -12.47
N ASP A 542 8.52 -0.08 -12.93
CA ASP A 542 9.72 0.19 -13.73
C ASP A 542 11.02 0.11 -12.90
N VAL A 543 10.97 0.33 -11.59
CA VAL A 543 12.11 0.15 -10.67
C VAL A 543 12.40 -1.32 -10.39
N VAL A 544 11.35 -2.09 -10.09
CA VAL A 544 11.43 -3.53 -9.80
C VAL A 544 11.84 -4.30 -11.06
N GLY A 545 11.25 -3.92 -12.20
CA GLY A 545 11.38 -4.60 -13.47
C GLY A 545 10.10 -5.34 -13.84
N LEU A 546 9.64 -5.15 -15.08
CA LEU A 546 8.37 -5.70 -15.53
C LEU A 546 8.38 -7.23 -15.65
N ASP A 547 9.53 -7.81 -16.00
CA ASP A 547 9.75 -9.26 -16.06
C ASP A 547 9.67 -9.91 -14.69
N VAL A 548 10.30 -9.30 -13.68
CA VAL A 548 10.23 -9.76 -12.28
C VAL A 548 8.79 -9.68 -11.79
N SER A 549 8.12 -8.57 -12.07
CA SER A 549 6.72 -8.36 -11.70
C SER A 549 5.79 -9.38 -12.34
N LEU A 550 5.99 -9.66 -13.63
CA LEU A 550 5.24 -10.67 -14.36
C LEU A 550 5.49 -12.08 -13.83
N ALA A 551 6.74 -12.42 -13.52
CA ALA A 551 7.08 -13.73 -12.96
C ALA A 551 6.37 -13.97 -11.62
N ILE A 552 6.44 -13.01 -10.69
CA ILE A 552 5.78 -13.11 -9.39
C ILE A 552 4.26 -13.18 -9.56
N GLN A 553 3.68 -12.35 -10.43
CA GLN A 553 2.24 -12.37 -10.68
C GLN A 553 1.77 -13.71 -11.28
N ARG A 554 2.59 -14.34 -12.13
CA ARG A 554 2.32 -15.69 -12.66
C ARG A 554 2.35 -16.73 -11.56
N GLU A 555 3.35 -16.74 -10.68
CA GLU A 555 3.39 -17.69 -9.55
C GLU A 555 2.17 -17.54 -8.64
N LEU A 556 1.79 -16.31 -8.28
CA LEU A 556 0.57 -16.04 -7.52
C LEU A 556 -0.68 -16.60 -8.24
N TYR A 557 -0.80 -16.38 -9.55
CA TYR A 557 -1.93 -16.94 -10.31
C TYR A 557 -1.88 -18.46 -10.40
N LEU A 558 -0.70 -19.05 -10.55
CA LEU A 558 -0.52 -20.50 -10.65
C LEU A 558 -0.93 -21.20 -9.36
N GLU A 559 -0.64 -20.60 -8.21
CA GLU A 559 -1.00 -21.14 -6.91
C GLU A 559 -2.48 -20.94 -6.56
N PHE A 560 -2.96 -19.69 -6.55
CA PHE A 560 -4.29 -19.40 -6.03
C PHE A 560 -5.41 -19.60 -7.06
N ARG A 561 -5.09 -19.57 -8.37
CA ARG A 561 -6.06 -19.63 -9.48
C ARG A 561 -7.18 -18.60 -9.39
N GLU A 562 -6.94 -17.51 -8.65
CA GLU A 562 -7.88 -16.41 -8.57
C GLU A 562 -7.82 -15.58 -9.85
N ARG A 563 -8.99 -15.33 -10.44
CA ARG A 563 -9.10 -14.52 -11.66
C ARG A 563 -8.46 -13.13 -11.49
N GLY A 564 -8.56 -12.54 -10.30
CA GLY A 564 -7.92 -11.26 -9.96
C GLY A 564 -6.40 -11.30 -10.08
N PHE A 565 -5.78 -12.47 -9.91
CA PHE A 565 -4.32 -12.62 -10.00
C PHE A 565 -3.82 -12.93 -11.40
N ALA A 566 -4.70 -13.16 -12.39
CA ALA A 566 -4.25 -13.32 -13.78
C ALA A 566 -3.41 -12.08 -14.20
N PRO A 567 -2.18 -12.26 -14.74
CA PRO A 567 -1.37 -11.16 -15.21
C PRO A 567 -2.10 -10.30 -16.25
N ALA A 568 -1.96 -8.99 -16.15
CA ALA A 568 -2.52 -8.07 -17.13
C ALA A 568 -1.88 -8.29 -18.50
N PRO A 569 -2.65 -8.42 -19.59
CA PRO A 569 -2.10 -8.63 -20.94
C PRO A 569 -1.12 -7.55 -21.35
N LEU A 570 -1.38 -6.27 -21.02
CA LEU A 570 -0.44 -5.18 -21.24
C LEU A 570 0.95 -5.42 -20.60
N LEU A 571 1.00 -5.97 -19.38
CA LEU A 571 2.28 -6.30 -18.73
C LEU A 571 3.03 -7.38 -19.53
N GLU A 572 2.33 -8.42 -19.99
CA GLU A 572 2.91 -9.48 -20.81
C GLU A 572 3.44 -8.95 -22.15
N HIS A 573 2.69 -8.05 -22.80
CA HIS A 573 3.11 -7.42 -24.05
C HIS A 573 4.39 -6.59 -23.88
N LEU A 574 4.49 -5.79 -22.81
CA LEU A 574 5.67 -4.97 -22.53
C LEU A 574 6.91 -5.83 -22.26
N VAL A 575 6.77 -6.90 -21.47
CA VAL A 575 7.86 -7.85 -21.21
C VAL A 575 8.29 -8.56 -22.49
N THR A 576 7.34 -9.00 -23.31
CA THR A 576 7.60 -9.65 -24.61
C THR A 576 8.35 -8.70 -25.56
N ALA A 577 8.04 -7.41 -25.52
CA ALA A 577 8.72 -6.37 -26.29
C ALA A 577 10.11 -5.98 -25.73
N GLY A 578 10.54 -6.55 -24.61
CA GLY A 578 11.81 -6.22 -23.95
C GLY A 578 11.79 -4.88 -23.20
N TYR A 579 10.61 -4.33 -22.92
CA TYR A 579 10.45 -3.12 -22.11
C TYR A 579 10.37 -3.51 -20.64
N LEU A 580 11.52 -3.63 -19.98
CA LEU A 580 11.68 -4.15 -18.63
C LEU A 580 11.83 -3.06 -17.56
N GLY A 581 11.52 -1.80 -17.88
CA GLY A 581 11.65 -0.67 -16.97
C GLY A 581 13.03 -0.01 -17.02
N ARG A 582 13.52 0.48 -15.88
CA ARG A 582 14.78 1.25 -15.78
C ARG A 582 15.99 0.49 -16.30
N LYS A 583 16.04 -0.83 -16.08
CA LYS A 583 17.18 -1.67 -16.50
C LYS A 583 17.33 -1.84 -18.01
N SER A 584 16.27 -1.62 -18.78
CA SER A 584 16.28 -1.64 -20.25
C SER A 584 16.10 -0.24 -20.85
N GLY A 585 16.09 0.82 -20.05
CA GLY A 585 15.82 2.20 -20.48
C GLY A 585 14.37 2.47 -20.88
N ARG A 586 13.47 1.48 -20.78
CA ARG A 586 12.07 1.59 -21.20
C ARG A 586 11.19 0.54 -20.52
N GLY A 587 10.07 0.98 -19.96
CA GLY A 587 8.98 0.17 -19.41
C GLY A 587 7.65 0.86 -19.67
N PHE A 588 6.88 1.16 -18.62
CA PHE A 588 5.74 2.08 -18.73
C PHE A 588 6.17 3.52 -19.01
N ARG A 589 7.40 3.86 -18.62
CA ARG A 589 8.08 5.12 -18.95
C ARG A 589 9.35 4.88 -19.76
N THR A 590 9.81 5.93 -20.43
CA THR A 590 11.12 5.95 -21.10
C THR A 590 12.15 6.61 -20.18
N TYR A 591 13.32 6.01 -20.07
CA TYR A 591 14.44 6.47 -19.25
C TYR A 591 15.65 6.80 -20.15
N ALA A 592 16.31 7.91 -19.84
CA ALA A 592 17.46 8.43 -20.58
C ALA A 592 18.77 7.74 -20.19
#